data_AF-G7VC04-F1
#
_entry.id   AF-G7VC04-F1
#
_cell.length_a   1.000
_cell.length_b   1.000
_cell.length_c   1.000
_cell.angle_alpha   90.00
_cell.angle_beta   90.00
_cell.angle_gamma   90.00
#
_symmetry.space_group_name_H-M   'P 1'
#
loop_
_entity.id
_entity.type
_entity.pdbx_description
1 polymer ?
#
loop_
_entity_poly.entity_id
_entity_poly.type
_entity_poly.pdbx_seq_one_letter_code
_entity_poly.pdbx_strand_id
1 'polypeptide(L)'
;MKYRLMDVLACPYDKTFPLRLVVIKRTEHPERQYTWPRKPFCEEYCSYRDLKIKEHPKPDTLPCEECHRWEIETGVIYCPTCGRWYPIIEEIPRMLPDELRNEKEELQFLESVGQDLRRIAPDIADKIINQGKPFNLSKK
;
A
#
# COMPACT_ATOMS: atom_id res chain seq x y z
N MET A 1 -4.80 -3.96 -7.53
CA MET A 1 -3.77 -4.57 -6.63
C MET A 1 -4.45 -5.32 -5.48
N LYS A 2 -3.98 -6.51 -5.14
CA LYS A 2 -4.49 -7.29 -4.00
C LYS A 2 -3.75 -6.97 -2.70
N TYR A 3 -4.46 -6.86 -1.57
CA TYR A 3 -3.85 -6.64 -0.24
C TYR A 3 -2.71 -7.63 0.07
N ARG A 4 -2.92 -8.93 -0.22
CA ARG A 4 -1.93 -10.01 -0.02
C ARG A 4 -0.58 -9.77 -0.69
N LEU A 5 -0.49 -8.92 -1.72
CA LEU A 5 0.80 -8.58 -2.33
C LEU A 5 1.73 -7.88 -1.32
N MET A 6 1.18 -7.13 -0.37
CA MET A 6 1.97 -6.49 0.69
C MET A 6 2.66 -7.47 1.64
N ASP A 7 2.29 -8.75 1.64
CA ASP A 7 2.96 -9.80 2.40
C ASP A 7 4.38 -10.08 1.89
N VAL A 8 4.64 -9.77 0.61
CA VAL A 8 5.93 -10.04 -0.04
C VAL A 8 6.68 -8.78 -0.47
N LEU A 9 6.01 -7.62 -0.49
CA LEU A 9 6.63 -6.36 -0.91
C LEU A 9 7.47 -5.75 0.21
N ALA A 10 8.76 -5.60 -0.06
CA ALA A 10 9.68 -4.79 0.74
C ALA A 10 10.14 -3.56 -0.05
N CYS A 11 10.68 -2.56 0.63
CA CYS A 11 11.25 -1.39 -0.06
C CYS A 11 12.38 -1.84 -1.00
N PRO A 12 12.37 -1.43 -2.29
CA PRO A 12 13.45 -1.75 -3.22
C PRO A 12 14.83 -1.28 -2.75
N TYR A 13 14.88 -0.16 -2.00
CA TYR A 13 16.12 0.50 -1.58
C TYR A 13 16.72 -0.04 -0.28
N ASP A 14 15.93 -0.12 0.78
CA ASP A 14 16.42 -0.43 2.13
C ASP A 14 15.90 -1.78 2.68
N LYS A 15 15.12 -2.51 1.89
CA LYS A 15 14.51 -3.81 2.22
C LYS A 15 13.58 -3.77 3.44
N THR A 16 13.13 -2.58 3.87
CA THR A 16 12.17 -2.45 4.96
C THR A 16 10.89 -3.21 4.66
N PHE A 17 10.44 -3.96 5.66
CA PHE A 17 9.19 -4.70 5.68
C PHE A 17 8.65 -4.69 7.13
N PRO A 18 7.34 -4.47 7.35
CA PRO A 18 6.31 -4.19 6.35
C PRO A 18 6.36 -2.74 5.86
N LEU A 19 5.87 -2.52 4.64
CA LEU A 19 5.59 -1.18 4.11
C LEU A 19 4.18 -0.74 4.53
N ARG A 20 3.98 0.57 4.65
CA ARG A 20 2.67 1.13 4.97
C ARG A 20 1.83 1.33 3.73
N LEU A 21 0.62 0.81 3.75
CA LEU A 21 -0.34 0.95 2.65
C LEU A 21 -1.43 1.96 3.04
N VAL A 22 -1.65 2.96 2.20
CA VAL A 22 -2.79 3.88 2.28
C VAL A 22 -3.69 3.60 1.09
N VAL A 23 -4.90 3.11 1.36
CA VAL A 23 -5.89 2.79 0.31
C VAL A 23 -6.81 3.98 0.14
N ILE A 24 -6.82 4.56 -1.06
CA ILE A 24 -7.66 5.72 -1.40
C ILE A 24 -8.95 5.23 -2.09
N LYS A 25 -8.80 4.36 -3.09
CA LYS A 25 -9.92 3.78 -3.83
C LYS A 25 -9.75 2.27 -3.95
N ARG A 26 -10.83 1.55 -3.73
CA ARG A 26 -10.90 0.10 -3.89
C ARG A 26 -12.25 -0.32 -4.44
N THR A 27 -12.26 -1.43 -5.15
CA THR A 27 -13.46 -2.03 -5.74
C THR A 27 -13.67 -3.43 -5.19
N GLU A 28 -14.93 -3.76 -4.92
CA GLU A 28 -15.33 -5.09 -4.50
C GLU A 28 -15.68 -5.94 -5.71
N HIS A 29 -15.20 -7.17 -5.72
CA HIS A 29 -15.50 -8.18 -6.72
C HIS A 29 -16.17 -9.37 -6.01
N PRO A 30 -17.50 -9.33 -5.81
CA PRO A 30 -18.23 -10.29 -4.96
C PRO A 30 -18.24 -11.71 -5.51
N GLU A 31 -18.02 -11.87 -6.82
CA GLU A 31 -17.93 -13.16 -7.50
C GLU A 31 -16.65 -13.93 -7.16
N ARG A 32 -15.63 -13.26 -6.59
CA ARG A 32 -14.36 -13.90 -6.23
C ARG A 32 -14.52 -14.80 -5.01
N GLN A 33 -14.11 -16.06 -5.17
CA GLN A 33 -14.13 -17.07 -4.11
C GLN A 33 -12.72 -17.32 -3.58
N TYR A 34 -12.62 -17.57 -2.28
CA TYR A 34 -11.36 -17.96 -1.67
C TYR A 34 -11.10 -19.45 -1.95
N THR A 35 -10.13 -19.75 -2.81
CA THR A 35 -9.86 -21.11 -3.29
C THR A 35 -8.58 -21.74 -2.72
N TRP A 36 -7.89 -21.04 -1.82
CA TRP A 36 -6.62 -21.52 -1.25
C TRP A 36 -6.83 -22.62 -0.20
N PRO A 37 -5.91 -23.61 -0.12
CA PRO A 37 -6.05 -24.76 0.77
C PRO A 37 -5.82 -24.41 2.25
N ARG A 38 -5.24 -23.24 2.53
CA ARG A 38 -4.95 -22.75 3.89
C ARG A 38 -5.50 -21.36 4.09
N LYS A 39 -5.81 -21.02 5.34
CA LYS A 39 -6.25 -19.69 5.77
C LYS A 39 -5.50 -19.33 7.05
N PRO A 40 -4.83 -18.16 7.14
CA PRO A 40 -4.63 -17.18 6.07
C PRO A 40 -3.67 -17.68 4.98
N PHE A 41 -3.80 -17.13 3.76
CA PHE A 41 -2.81 -17.39 2.70
C PHE A 41 -1.48 -16.68 2.96
N CYS A 42 -1.55 -15.45 3.48
CA CYS A 42 -0.38 -14.63 3.86
C CYS A 42 0.44 -15.32 4.95
N GLU A 43 1.76 -15.18 4.90
CA GLU A 43 2.70 -15.85 5.81
C GLU A 43 3.24 -14.93 6.90
N GLU A 44 3.55 -13.67 6.57
CA GLU A 44 4.24 -12.75 7.48
C GLU A 44 3.35 -11.57 7.87
N TYR A 45 2.66 -10.94 6.92
CA TYR A 45 1.92 -9.69 7.11
C TYR A 45 0.54 -9.68 6.41
N CYS A 46 -0.48 -9.26 7.16
CA CYS A 46 -1.81 -8.98 6.65
C CYS A 46 -2.01 -7.46 6.52
N SER A 47 -1.88 -6.92 5.31
CA SER A 47 -2.15 -5.50 5.06
C SER A 47 -3.64 -5.12 5.13
N TYR A 48 -4.56 -6.09 5.04
CA TYR A 48 -5.99 -5.83 5.20
C TYR A 48 -6.37 -5.51 6.64
N ARG A 49 -5.69 -6.12 7.60
CA ARG A 49 -5.88 -5.92 9.04
C ARG A 49 -4.73 -5.18 9.72
N ASP A 50 -3.72 -4.79 8.94
CA ASP A 50 -2.52 -4.07 9.37
C ASP A 50 -1.79 -4.74 10.55
N LEU A 51 -1.49 -6.04 10.40
CA LEU A 51 -0.87 -6.84 11.47
C LEU A 51 0.07 -7.93 10.93
N LYS A 52 0.99 -8.38 11.77
CA LYS A 52 1.85 -9.53 11.48
C LYS A 52 1.14 -10.83 11.84
N ILE A 53 1.17 -11.80 10.92
CA ILE A 53 0.43 -13.07 11.04
C ILE A 53 0.91 -13.88 12.25
N LYS A 54 2.23 -14.00 12.43
CA LYS A 54 2.85 -14.78 13.51
C LYS A 54 2.59 -14.22 14.91
N GLU A 55 2.33 -12.92 15.01
CA GLU A 55 2.06 -12.24 16.28
C GLU A 55 0.56 -12.32 16.66
N HIS A 56 -0.30 -12.75 15.74
CA HIS A 56 -1.73 -12.85 15.98
C HIS A 56 -2.10 -14.19 16.63
N PRO A 57 -2.84 -14.21 17.76
CA PRO A 57 -3.10 -15.44 18.51
C PRO A 57 -4.02 -16.43 17.79
N LYS A 58 -4.83 -15.96 16.82
CA LYS A 58 -5.75 -16.80 16.04
C LYS A 58 -5.76 -16.42 14.55
N PRO A 59 -4.69 -16.67 13.78
CA PRO A 59 -4.59 -16.21 12.39
C PRO A 59 -5.72 -16.74 11.49
N ASP A 60 -6.22 -17.94 11.76
CA ASP A 60 -7.26 -18.60 10.96
C ASP A 60 -8.60 -17.87 10.98
N THR A 61 -8.81 -16.96 11.95
CA THR A 61 -10.05 -16.16 12.06
C THR A 61 -10.01 -14.87 11.24
N LEU A 62 -8.92 -14.58 10.52
CA LEU A 62 -8.82 -13.41 9.66
C LEU A 62 -9.87 -13.47 8.53
N PRO A 63 -10.45 -12.34 8.09
CA PRO A 63 -11.49 -12.32 7.04
C PRO A 63 -10.90 -12.44 5.63
N CYS A 64 -10.15 -13.52 5.37
CA CYS A 64 -9.43 -13.69 4.11
C CYS A 64 -10.36 -13.76 2.90
N GLU A 65 -11.59 -14.24 3.07
CA GLU A 65 -12.64 -14.29 2.04
C GLU A 65 -13.07 -12.89 1.63
N GLU A 66 -13.29 -12.00 2.60
CA GLU A 66 -13.62 -10.60 2.36
C GLU A 66 -12.44 -9.87 1.72
N CYS A 67 -11.24 -10.04 2.29
CA CYS A 67 -10.00 -9.50 1.75
C CYS A 67 -9.77 -9.91 0.29
N HIS A 68 -10.18 -11.12 -0.10
CA HIS A 68 -9.96 -11.65 -1.44
C HIS A 68 -10.81 -10.94 -2.51
N ARG A 69 -12.00 -10.46 -2.13
CA ARG A 69 -12.93 -9.73 -3.00
C ARG A 69 -12.44 -8.32 -3.31
N TRP A 70 -11.74 -7.70 -2.37
CA TRP A 70 -11.23 -6.34 -2.57
C TRP A 70 -10.07 -6.27 -3.57
N GLU A 71 -10.10 -5.21 -4.35
CA GLU A 71 -9.04 -4.78 -5.26
C GLU A 71 -8.74 -3.31 -5.03
N ILE A 72 -7.50 -3.00 -4.70
CA ILE A 72 -7.03 -1.61 -4.53
C ILE A 72 -6.77 -1.04 -5.91
N GLU A 73 -7.53 -0.01 -6.28
CA GLU A 73 -7.39 0.71 -7.56
C GLU A 73 -6.41 1.86 -7.43
N THR A 74 -6.52 2.63 -6.34
CA THR A 74 -5.70 3.81 -6.09
C THR A 74 -5.24 3.84 -4.64
N GLY A 75 -3.97 4.12 -4.44
CA GLY A 75 -3.36 4.10 -3.11
C GLY A 75 -1.92 4.58 -3.13
N VAL A 76 -1.32 4.62 -1.95
CA VAL A 76 0.10 4.93 -1.76
C VAL A 76 0.73 3.86 -0.88
N ILE A 77 1.89 3.37 -1.30
CA ILE A 77 2.77 2.54 -0.47
C ILE A 77 3.88 3.45 0.06
N TYR A 78 4.12 3.43 1.36
CA TYR A 78 5.11 4.29 2.02
C TYR A 78 6.11 3.46 2.82
N CYS A 79 7.40 3.74 2.63
CA CYS A 79 8.47 3.16 3.44
C CYS A 79 8.72 4.05 4.67
N PRO A 80 8.49 3.54 5.90
CA PRO A 80 8.71 4.31 7.12
C PRO A 80 10.20 4.58 7.40
N THR A 81 11.12 3.84 6.78
CA THR A 81 12.57 3.94 7.02
C THR A 81 13.22 5.00 6.13
N CYS A 82 13.22 4.81 4.80
CA CYS A 82 13.85 5.80 3.90
C CYS A 82 12.96 6.99 3.50
N GLY A 83 11.64 6.92 3.78
CA GLY A 83 10.68 7.96 3.44
C GLY A 83 10.22 7.97 1.98
N ARG A 84 10.53 6.92 1.21
CA ARG A 84 10.02 6.77 -0.16
C ARG A 84 8.56 6.40 -0.16
N TRP A 85 7.82 6.99 -1.08
CA TRP A 85 6.45 6.58 -1.38
C TRP A 85 6.38 6.01 -2.80
N TYR A 86 5.38 5.20 -3.09
CA TYR A 86 5.14 4.58 -4.39
C TYR A 86 3.64 4.65 -4.70
N PRO A 87 3.24 5.18 -5.86
CA PRO A 87 1.83 5.24 -6.23
C PRO A 87 1.29 3.86 -6.63
N ILE A 88 0.02 3.62 -6.30
CA ILE A 88 -0.82 2.60 -6.91
C ILE A 88 -1.78 3.34 -7.84
N ILE A 89 -1.64 3.11 -9.15
CA ILE A 89 -2.46 3.75 -10.20
C ILE A 89 -3.03 2.63 -11.04
N GLU A 90 -4.34 2.67 -11.29
CA GLU A 90 -5.05 1.65 -12.08
C GLU A 90 -4.67 0.24 -11.63
N GLU A 91 -4.73 0.01 -10.32
CA GLU A 91 -4.45 -1.30 -9.71
C GLU A 91 -2.98 -1.76 -9.76
N ILE A 92 -2.07 -0.97 -10.34
CA ILE A 92 -0.66 -1.31 -10.53
C ILE A 92 0.21 -0.55 -9.51
N PRO A 93 0.92 -1.24 -8.58
CA PRO A 93 1.91 -0.61 -7.72
C PRO A 93 3.18 -0.28 -8.51
N ARG A 94 3.47 1.01 -8.69
CA ARG A 94 4.65 1.48 -9.45
C ARG A 94 5.86 1.63 -8.52
N MET A 95 6.57 0.53 -8.28
CA MET A 95 7.75 0.48 -7.40
C MET A 95 9.06 0.53 -8.18
N LEU A 96 9.18 1.49 -9.10
CA LEU A 96 10.40 1.69 -9.90
C LEU A 96 11.50 2.37 -9.07
N PRO A 97 12.78 2.15 -9.41
CA PRO A 97 13.89 2.99 -8.95
C PRO A 97 13.64 4.47 -9.29
N ASP A 98 14.10 5.36 -8.41
CA ASP A 98 13.95 6.81 -8.47
C ASP A 98 14.35 7.39 -9.83
N GLU A 99 15.40 6.85 -10.47
CA GLU A 99 15.91 7.30 -11.76
C GLU A 99 14.95 6.99 -12.94
N LEU A 100 14.04 6.05 -12.75
CA LEU A 100 13.04 5.62 -13.74
C LEU A 100 11.64 6.19 -13.45
N ARG A 101 11.50 7.03 -12.41
CA ARG A 101 10.21 7.64 -12.04
C ARG A 101 10.01 8.97 -12.75
N ASN A 102 8.77 9.23 -13.17
CA ASN A 102 8.40 10.49 -13.81
C ASN A 102 7.91 11.49 -12.77
N GLU A 103 8.75 12.49 -12.46
CA GLU A 103 8.45 13.53 -11.48
C GLU A 103 7.12 14.24 -11.75
N LYS A 104 6.86 14.61 -13.00
CA LYS A 104 5.65 15.36 -13.37
C LYS A 104 4.38 14.55 -13.09
N GLU A 105 4.35 13.29 -13.51
CA GLU A 105 3.20 12.41 -13.28
C GLU A 105 2.97 12.16 -11.78
N GLU A 106 4.04 11.97 -11.01
CA GLU A 106 3.94 11.68 -9.59
C GLU A 106 3.54 12.89 -8.74
N LEU A 107 4.01 14.10 -9.08
CA LEU A 107 3.54 15.32 -8.44
C LEU A 107 2.05 15.56 -8.75
N GLN A 108 1.61 15.36 -10.00
CA GLN A 108 0.20 15.43 -10.37
C GLN A 108 -0.65 14.40 -9.60
N PHE A 109 -0.13 13.19 -9.44
CA PHE A 109 -0.77 12.17 -8.63
C PHE A 109 -0.90 12.63 -7.16
N LEU A 110 0.18 13.09 -6.52
CA LEU A 110 0.14 13.60 -5.14
C LEU A 110 -0.84 14.76 -4.96
N GLU A 111 -0.92 15.68 -5.93
CA GLU A 111 -1.89 16.78 -5.91
C GLU A 111 -3.32 16.25 -5.93
N SER A 112 -3.61 15.27 -6.79
CA SER A 112 -4.96 14.70 -6.90
C SER A 112 -5.39 13.91 -5.66
N VAL A 113 -4.47 13.23 -4.96
CA VAL A 113 -4.80 12.41 -3.79
C VAL A 113 -4.50 13.08 -2.45
N GLY A 114 -3.92 14.28 -2.44
CA GLY A 114 -3.39 14.90 -1.24
C GLY A 114 -4.43 15.20 -0.15
N GLN A 115 -5.69 15.46 -0.52
CA GLN A 115 -6.78 15.62 0.45
C GLN A 115 -7.19 14.28 1.06
N ASP A 116 -7.30 13.22 0.25
CA ASP A 116 -7.61 11.88 0.73
C ASP A 116 -6.52 11.33 1.66
N LEU A 117 -5.25 11.56 1.34
CA LEU A 117 -4.14 11.18 2.21
C LEU A 117 -4.26 11.80 3.60
N ARG A 118 -4.55 13.12 3.67
CA ARG A 118 -4.74 13.82 4.95
C ARG A 118 -5.92 13.30 5.74
N ARG A 119 -7.00 12.88 5.06
CA ARG A 119 -8.20 12.35 5.69
C ARG A 119 -8.01 10.91 6.19
N ILE A 120 -7.36 10.06 5.41
CA ILE A 120 -7.27 8.61 5.64
C ILE A 120 -6.08 8.27 6.55
N ALA A 121 -4.94 8.96 6.38
CA ALA A 121 -3.70 8.67 7.08
C ALA A 121 -3.02 9.96 7.58
N PRO A 122 -3.66 10.72 8.48
CA PRO A 122 -3.17 12.03 8.93
C PRO A 122 -1.77 11.99 9.54
N ASP A 123 -1.40 10.86 10.12
CA ASP A 123 -0.12 10.61 10.80
C ASP A 123 1.08 10.51 9.83
N ILE A 124 0.85 10.17 8.57
CA ILE A 124 1.89 10.06 7.53
C ILE A 124 1.65 10.94 6.31
N ALA A 125 0.48 11.57 6.20
CA ALA A 125 0.14 12.42 5.05
C ALA A 125 1.18 13.52 4.82
N ASP A 126 1.59 14.23 5.86
CA ASP A 126 2.61 15.28 5.74
C ASP A 126 3.96 14.72 5.30
N LYS A 127 4.35 13.54 5.82
CA LYS A 127 5.60 12.88 5.46
C LYS A 127 5.63 12.47 3.98
N ILE A 128 4.49 12.07 3.42
CA ILE A 128 4.38 11.73 1.99
C ILE A 128 4.37 13.01 1.15
N ILE A 129 3.50 13.96 1.51
CA ILE A 129 3.19 15.12 0.68
C ILE A 129 4.33 16.14 0.67
N ASN A 130 4.96 16.39 1.81
CA ASN A 130 5.94 17.48 1.97
C ASN A 130 7.38 16.97 2.16
N GLN A 131 7.58 15.71 2.57
CA GLN A 131 8.91 15.18 2.88
C GLN A 131 9.24 13.92 2.08
N GLY A 132 8.31 13.48 1.22
CA GLY A 132 8.38 12.22 0.52
C GLY A 132 9.54 12.19 -0.47
N LYS A 133 10.13 11.00 -0.63
CA LYS A 133 11.14 10.73 -1.66
C LYS A 133 10.54 9.90 -2.80
N PRO A 134 11.03 10.08 -4.03
CA PRO A 134 12.02 11.08 -4.45
C PRO A 134 11.42 12.48 -4.66
N PHE A 135 10.10 12.55 -4.90
CA PHE A 135 9.38 13.80 -5.19
C PHE A 135 8.34 14.10 -4.12
N ASN A 136 8.11 15.39 -3.88
CA ASN A 136 7.12 15.91 -2.93
C ASN A 136 6.68 17.32 -3.34
N LEU A 137 5.59 17.80 -2.76
CA LEU A 137 4.98 19.09 -3.11
C LEU A 137 5.66 20.30 -2.45
N SER A 138 6.60 20.10 -1.53
CA SER A 138 7.26 21.23 -0.83
C SER A 138 8.34 21.92 -1.67
N LYS A 139 8.77 21.32 -2.78
CA LYS A 139 9.79 21.87 -3.68
C LYS A 139 9.24 22.85 -4.74
N LYS A 140 8.00 23.30 -4.59
CA LYS A 140 7.37 24.27 -5.51
C LYS A 140 7.76 25.71 -5.20
#